data_AF-A0A257M6K2-F1
#
_entry.id   AF-A0A257M6K2-F1
#
_cell.length_a   1.000
_cell.length_b   1.000
_cell.length_c   1.000
_cell.angle_alpha   90.00
_cell.angle_beta   90.00
_cell.angle_gamma   90.00
#
_symmetry.space_group_name_H-M   'P 1'
#
loop_
_entity.id
_entity.type
_entity.pdbx_description
1 polymer ?
#
loop_
_entity_poly.entity_id
_entity_poly.type
_entity_poly.pdbx_seq_one_letter_code
_entity_poly.pdbx_strand_id
1 'polypeptide(L)'
;MSPRALLLPVLVLTAVISLPANARALKTHRIFSSNMVLQRDKPIVIWGWADAGDKVAVQFGTEKAEAVAAGDVGRWEVKFPAHPADTAARTLTVSSGDETLRLDNVVIGDVWVMNGQSNMALGLDKVNDGDFEIAQADMPLLRAFRITPNEAYELQTDLPDAAVEGWNVCSRETAGGISAIGYAFASRVQRATGIPIGVIDNARGGASIESLVPRHKFADHPLAARYAESVEKRRSEFDWDAAINNLAVQWERQVERDRKKGVAEDKLPPKPALVRESLKSWSIPGKSPSDAASCYNGMIGAFKGLNIKGVLFHQGYNNRFDCRPKRYRVLLKLMVEGWREDFNDPALPVGIIAGCGSDSEVQTTENFEAMTVAEPAFIRDAQRLGMADVGDPAHTVFIPDYDTRIPGLHPKKKLAYGFRAARWALNTIYGFGDKVEWGSGSLLSAQPEGDVMVLSFDQKVMPDDHSKVLEGFSIADASGKFYLAHAAYPNVAGKVSDFTKVYVWSPLVKEPVAVRYAWASGGPMGNLKVDGNEWLPVPSFRTDTWDYPESEDPAEQIMDGAKRKALTLDANERLEHRKQEEARQAVEILARLKTLGSQPAKGK
;
A
#
# COMPACT_ATOMS: atom_id res chain seq x y z
N MET A 1 2.78 34.03 -94.94
CA MET A 1 3.19 34.37 -93.56
C MET A 1 2.44 33.48 -92.60
N SER A 2 3.13 32.56 -91.93
CA SER A 2 2.61 31.77 -90.80
C SER A 2 3.81 31.49 -89.89
N PRO A 3 3.79 31.83 -88.59
CA PRO A 3 4.96 31.70 -87.74
C PRO A 3 5.07 30.27 -87.18
N ARG A 4 6.27 29.68 -87.28
CA ARG A 4 6.66 28.46 -86.57
C ARG A 4 6.96 28.82 -85.11
N ALA A 5 6.22 28.25 -84.17
CA ALA A 5 6.53 28.31 -82.74
C ALA A 5 7.51 27.18 -82.37
N LEU A 6 8.67 27.54 -81.81
CA LEU A 6 9.63 26.62 -81.19
C LEU A 6 9.08 26.18 -79.82
N LEU A 7 9.01 24.88 -79.57
CA LEU A 7 8.79 24.29 -78.25
C LEU A 7 10.16 24.00 -77.61
N LEU A 8 10.48 24.69 -76.51
CA LEU A 8 11.59 24.36 -75.61
C LEU A 8 11.06 23.42 -74.50
N PRO A 9 11.77 22.35 -74.11
CA PRO A 9 11.36 21.53 -72.97
C PRO A 9 11.75 22.23 -71.66
N VAL A 10 10.76 22.53 -70.83
CA VAL A 10 10.97 23.01 -69.45
C VAL A 10 11.29 21.79 -68.58
N LEU A 11 12.54 21.69 -68.13
CA LEU A 11 12.97 20.70 -67.14
C LEU A 11 12.44 21.15 -65.76
N VAL A 12 11.38 20.52 -65.26
CA VAL A 12 10.87 20.76 -63.91
C VAL A 12 11.77 20.02 -62.92
N LEU A 13 12.68 20.75 -62.29
CA LEU A 13 13.51 20.26 -61.19
C LEU A 13 12.65 20.19 -59.92
N THR A 14 12.11 19.02 -59.59
CA THR A 14 11.42 18.78 -58.32
C THR A 14 12.47 18.75 -57.21
N ALA A 15 12.65 19.88 -56.53
CA ALA A 15 13.38 19.95 -55.28
C ALA A 15 12.61 19.13 -54.22
N VAL A 16 13.11 17.94 -53.89
CA VAL A 16 12.68 17.19 -52.71
C VAL A 16 13.19 17.96 -51.50
N ILE A 17 12.33 18.82 -50.95
CA ILE A 17 12.56 19.43 -49.63
C ILE A 17 12.33 18.30 -48.63
N SER A 18 13.40 17.60 -48.27
CA SER A 18 13.42 16.76 -47.07
C SER A 18 13.24 17.69 -45.88
N LEU A 19 12.02 17.78 -45.36
CA LEU A 19 11.79 18.36 -44.04
C LEU A 19 12.70 17.61 -43.06
N PRO A 20 13.52 18.29 -42.25
CA PRO A 20 14.28 17.61 -41.21
C PRO A 20 13.26 16.86 -40.35
N ALA A 21 13.47 15.55 -40.19
CA ALA A 21 12.79 14.81 -39.14
C ALA A 21 12.99 15.60 -37.84
N ASN A 22 11.93 15.86 -37.09
CA ASN A 22 12.04 16.56 -35.81
C ASN A 22 13.03 15.77 -34.93
N ALA A 23 14.25 16.27 -34.81
CA ALA A 23 15.29 15.64 -34.01
C ALA A 23 14.82 15.52 -32.57
N ARG A 24 14.81 14.30 -32.03
CA ARG A 24 14.40 14.00 -30.68
C ARG A 24 15.56 14.30 -29.75
N ALA A 25 15.36 15.24 -28.84
CA ALA A 25 16.37 15.57 -27.82
C ALA A 25 16.79 14.34 -27.01
N LEU A 26 18.10 14.17 -26.84
CA LEU A 26 18.68 13.18 -25.93
C LEU A 26 18.08 13.33 -24.53
N LYS A 27 17.53 12.23 -24.00
CA LYS A 27 16.97 12.18 -22.64
C LYS A 27 17.20 10.84 -21.97
N THR A 28 17.30 10.84 -20.65
CA THR A 28 17.19 9.64 -19.81
C THR A 28 15.74 9.44 -19.37
N HIS A 29 15.39 8.23 -18.93
CA HIS A 29 14.16 8.01 -18.18
C HIS A 29 14.10 8.94 -16.97
N ARG A 30 12.91 9.49 -16.68
CA ARG A 30 12.75 10.56 -15.69
C ARG A 30 13.01 10.13 -14.25
N ILE A 31 13.04 8.82 -13.99
CA ILE A 31 13.50 8.24 -12.72
C ILE A 31 14.98 8.55 -12.42
N PHE A 32 15.79 8.79 -13.46
CA PHE A 32 17.20 9.13 -13.32
C PHE A 32 17.36 10.65 -13.23
N SER A 33 17.88 11.12 -12.10
CA SER A 33 18.26 12.52 -11.90
C SER A 33 19.48 12.62 -10.99
N SER A 34 20.06 13.83 -10.88
CA SER A 34 21.08 14.11 -9.86
C SER A 34 20.57 13.74 -8.46
N ASN A 35 21.50 13.40 -7.56
CA ASN A 35 21.25 12.89 -6.21
C ASN A 35 20.62 11.48 -6.14
N MET A 36 20.49 10.73 -7.23
CA MET A 36 19.88 9.39 -7.14
C MET A 36 20.72 8.35 -6.38
N VAL A 37 20.04 7.29 -5.94
CA VAL A 37 20.65 6.06 -5.45
C VAL A 37 20.39 4.97 -6.49
N LEU A 38 21.42 4.26 -6.92
CA LEU A 38 21.33 3.10 -7.81
C LEU A 38 21.43 1.81 -7.00
N GLN A 39 20.64 0.79 -7.36
CA GLN A 39 20.61 -0.48 -6.65
C GLN A 39 21.93 -1.24 -6.76
N ARG A 40 22.52 -1.57 -5.61
CA ARG A 40 23.71 -2.41 -5.44
C ARG A 40 23.43 -3.88 -5.73
N ASP A 41 24.51 -4.64 -5.91
CA ASP A 41 24.55 -6.11 -6.04
C ASP A 41 23.69 -6.67 -7.18
N LYS A 42 23.20 -5.79 -8.06
CA LYS A 42 22.52 -6.09 -9.31
C LYS A 42 23.14 -5.24 -10.42
N PRO A 43 23.12 -5.68 -11.69
CA PRO A 43 23.61 -4.86 -12.80
C PRO A 43 22.90 -3.51 -12.85
N ILE A 44 23.62 -2.43 -13.12
CA ILE A 44 23.02 -1.10 -13.23
C ILE A 44 22.57 -0.89 -14.67
N VAL A 45 21.26 -0.77 -14.86
CA VAL A 45 20.64 -0.53 -16.18
C VAL A 45 20.24 0.93 -16.26
N ILE A 46 20.73 1.64 -17.28
CA ILE A 46 20.39 3.04 -17.56
C ILE A 46 19.80 3.10 -18.96
N TRP A 47 18.65 3.75 -19.10
CA TRP A 47 17.96 3.86 -20.39
C TRP A 47 17.37 5.25 -20.61
N GLY A 48 17.01 5.50 -21.85
CA GLY A 48 16.45 6.75 -22.28
C GLY A 48 16.04 6.72 -23.74
N TRP A 49 15.96 7.90 -24.34
CA TRP A 49 15.62 8.08 -25.75
C TRP A 49 16.55 9.09 -26.42
N ALA A 50 16.79 8.89 -27.71
CA ALA A 50 17.50 9.78 -28.63
C ALA A 50 16.91 9.57 -30.04
N ASP A 51 17.48 10.17 -31.08
CA ASP A 51 17.07 9.86 -32.45
C ASP A 51 17.44 8.41 -32.82
N ALA A 52 16.56 7.75 -33.58
CA ALA A 52 16.81 6.36 -33.98
C ALA A 52 18.06 6.27 -34.87
N GLY A 53 18.98 5.36 -34.51
CA GLY A 53 20.29 5.21 -35.15
C GLY A 53 21.42 5.95 -34.44
N ASP A 54 21.12 6.84 -33.49
CA ASP A 54 22.14 7.56 -32.73
C ASP A 54 22.97 6.63 -31.86
N LYS A 55 24.28 6.89 -31.80
CA LYS A 55 25.18 6.27 -30.84
C LYS A 55 25.15 7.06 -29.54
N VAL A 56 24.74 6.41 -28.47
CA VAL A 56 24.68 6.99 -27.12
C VAL A 56 25.80 6.42 -26.28
N ALA A 57 26.71 7.28 -25.83
CA ALA A 57 27.77 6.94 -24.89
C ALA A 57 27.36 7.33 -23.47
N VAL A 58 27.50 6.40 -22.53
CA VAL A 58 27.18 6.61 -21.12
C VAL A 58 28.43 6.34 -20.29
N GLN A 59 28.82 7.32 -19.47
CA GLN A 59 29.91 7.22 -18.53
C GLN A 59 29.38 7.29 -17.09
N PHE A 60 29.75 6.33 -16.25
CA PHE A 60 29.44 6.32 -14.82
C PHE A 60 30.74 6.26 -14.02
N GLY A 61 31.16 7.39 -13.45
CA GLY A 61 32.49 7.50 -12.88
C GLY A 61 33.57 7.25 -13.94
N THR A 62 34.34 6.18 -13.79
CA THR A 62 35.38 5.76 -14.76
C THR A 62 34.88 4.72 -15.77
N GLU A 63 33.73 4.10 -15.52
CA GLU A 63 33.15 3.08 -16.39
C GLU A 63 32.43 3.71 -17.58
N LYS A 64 32.51 3.05 -18.73
CA LYS A 64 31.88 3.50 -19.97
C LYS A 64 31.09 2.36 -20.60
N ALA A 65 29.95 2.70 -21.18
CA ALA A 65 29.13 1.80 -21.96
C ALA A 65 28.54 2.58 -23.14
N GLU A 66 28.21 1.88 -24.22
CA GLU A 66 27.62 2.46 -25.42
C GLU A 66 26.40 1.67 -25.85
N ALA A 67 25.44 2.37 -26.46
CA ALA A 67 24.24 1.79 -27.05
C ALA A 67 23.90 2.51 -28.35
N VAL A 68 23.04 1.88 -29.16
CA VAL A 68 22.43 2.53 -30.32
C VAL A 68 20.95 2.70 -30.03
N ALA A 69 20.44 3.93 -30.17
CA ALA A 69 19.02 4.20 -30.05
C ALA A 69 18.25 3.49 -31.18
N ALA A 70 17.25 2.69 -30.81
CA ALA A 70 16.58 1.79 -31.74
C ALA A 70 15.05 1.86 -31.64
N GLY A 71 14.39 1.37 -32.70
CA GLY A 71 12.93 1.37 -32.86
C GLY A 71 12.37 2.76 -33.15
N ASP A 72 11.05 2.83 -33.41
CA ASP A 72 10.36 4.06 -33.82
C ASP A 72 10.36 5.15 -32.74
N VAL A 73 10.59 4.76 -31.48
CA VAL A 73 10.72 5.68 -30.35
C VAL A 73 12.17 6.01 -30.01
N GLY A 74 13.17 5.43 -30.69
CA GLY A 74 14.58 5.73 -30.44
C GLY A 74 15.04 5.42 -29.00
N ARG A 75 14.60 4.29 -28.44
CA ARG A 75 15.01 3.87 -27.08
C ARG A 75 16.44 3.36 -27.10
N TRP A 76 17.26 3.79 -26.14
CA TRP A 76 18.60 3.26 -25.89
C TRP A 76 18.69 2.72 -24.46
N GLU A 77 19.57 1.75 -24.24
CA GLU A 77 19.83 1.16 -22.92
C GLU A 77 21.28 0.70 -22.83
N VAL A 78 21.93 1.02 -21.72
CA VAL A 78 23.26 0.49 -21.36
C VAL A 78 23.18 -0.28 -20.06
N LYS A 79 24.10 -1.23 -19.89
CA LYS A 79 24.23 -2.04 -18.69
C LYS A 79 25.65 -1.95 -18.17
N PHE A 80 25.79 -1.54 -16.91
CA PHE A 80 27.02 -1.63 -16.15
C PHE A 80 27.01 -2.89 -15.27
N PRO A 81 28.19 -3.43 -14.91
CA PRO A 81 28.30 -4.53 -13.94
C PRO A 81 27.62 -4.21 -12.60
N ALA A 82 27.38 -5.25 -11.80
CA ALA A 82 26.91 -5.10 -10.44
C ALA A 82 28.03 -4.50 -9.57
N HIS A 83 27.65 -3.58 -8.67
CA HIS A 83 28.56 -2.94 -7.73
C HIS A 83 28.07 -3.12 -6.30
N PRO A 84 28.97 -3.30 -5.31
CA PRO A 84 28.58 -3.24 -3.91
C PRO A 84 28.12 -1.83 -3.52
N ALA A 85 27.59 -1.70 -2.30
CA ALA A 85 27.29 -0.38 -1.75
C ALA A 85 28.52 0.54 -1.76
N ASP A 86 28.33 1.79 -2.18
CA ASP A 86 29.38 2.79 -2.22
C ASP A 86 28.80 4.18 -1.89
N THR A 87 29.37 4.81 -0.86
CA THR A 87 28.99 6.15 -0.40
C THR A 87 29.63 7.26 -1.23
N ALA A 88 30.63 6.95 -2.06
CA ALA A 88 31.29 7.92 -2.91
C ALA A 88 30.36 8.39 -4.04
N ALA A 89 30.15 9.70 -4.11
CA ALA A 89 29.39 10.33 -5.16
C ALA A 89 30.14 10.23 -6.51
N ARG A 90 29.42 9.77 -7.54
CA ARG A 90 29.90 9.69 -8.93
C ARG A 90 29.03 10.57 -9.83
N THR A 91 29.56 10.94 -10.98
CA THR A 91 28.79 11.56 -12.06
C THR A 91 28.39 10.51 -13.08
N LEU A 92 27.14 10.58 -13.54
CA LEU A 92 26.66 9.90 -14.74
C LEU A 92 26.56 10.92 -15.88
N THR A 93 27.23 10.66 -17.00
CA THR A 93 27.22 11.50 -18.20
C THR A 93 26.69 10.69 -19.37
N VAL A 94 25.72 11.23 -20.09
CA VAL A 94 25.13 10.62 -21.30
C VAL A 94 25.36 11.58 -22.46
N SER A 95 25.95 11.11 -23.55
CA SER A 95 26.25 11.94 -24.72
C SER A 95 25.80 11.26 -26.01
N SER A 96 25.26 12.05 -26.94
CA SER A 96 24.92 11.65 -28.32
C SER A 96 25.16 12.86 -29.22
N GLY A 97 26.03 12.71 -30.23
CA GLY A 97 26.47 13.85 -31.04
C GLY A 97 27.02 15.00 -30.18
N ASP A 98 26.42 16.18 -30.31
CA ASP A 98 26.78 17.39 -29.54
C ASP A 98 25.97 17.55 -28.24
N GLU A 99 24.96 16.70 -28.00
CA GLU A 99 24.15 16.75 -26.78
C GLU A 99 24.85 16.01 -25.63
N THR A 100 24.80 16.58 -24.42
CA THR A 100 25.33 15.95 -23.22
C THR A 100 24.43 16.23 -22.01
N LEU A 101 24.02 15.16 -21.33
CA LEU A 101 23.32 15.19 -20.06
C LEU A 101 24.27 14.80 -18.93
N ARG A 102 24.16 15.50 -17.80
CA ARG A 102 24.98 15.24 -16.62
C ARG A 102 24.09 15.10 -15.39
N LEU A 103 24.18 13.95 -14.73
CA LEU A 103 23.56 13.68 -13.45
C LEU A 103 24.66 13.58 -12.39
N ASP A 104 24.61 14.46 -11.40
CA ASP A 104 25.63 14.59 -10.37
C ASP A 104 25.21 13.93 -9.06
N ASN A 105 26.19 13.65 -8.21
CA ASN A 105 25.98 13.07 -6.89
C ASN A 105 25.19 11.75 -6.96
N VAL A 106 25.59 10.80 -7.80
CA VAL A 106 24.98 9.47 -7.88
C VAL A 106 25.74 8.51 -6.96
N VAL A 107 25.02 7.77 -6.09
CA VAL A 107 25.62 6.78 -5.17
C VAL A 107 25.02 5.40 -5.38
N ILE A 108 25.67 4.36 -4.85
CA ILE A 108 25.25 2.96 -5.02
C ILE A 108 24.81 2.40 -3.66
N GLY A 109 23.58 1.91 -3.59
CA GLY A 109 22.94 1.54 -2.33
C GLY A 109 21.69 0.69 -2.55
N ASP A 110 20.74 0.72 -1.61
CA ASP A 110 19.48 -0.03 -1.74
C ASP A 110 18.30 0.90 -2.02
N VAL A 111 17.47 0.55 -3.00
CA VAL A 111 16.31 1.35 -3.43
C VAL A 111 15.01 0.67 -3.02
N TRP A 112 14.19 1.36 -2.22
CA TRP A 112 12.90 0.87 -1.73
C TRP A 112 11.74 1.69 -2.29
N VAL A 113 10.65 1.02 -2.69
CA VAL A 113 9.44 1.69 -3.19
C VAL A 113 8.38 1.74 -2.10
N MET A 114 7.86 2.94 -1.80
CA MET A 114 6.75 3.17 -0.88
C MET A 114 5.46 3.27 -1.67
N ASN A 115 4.70 2.18 -1.76
CA ASN A 115 3.47 2.10 -2.57
C ASN A 115 2.21 2.00 -1.70
N GLY A 116 1.05 2.20 -2.32
CA GLY A 116 -0.26 2.14 -1.67
C GLY A 116 -1.03 3.44 -1.84
N GLN A 117 -1.68 3.90 -0.77
CA GLN A 117 -2.52 5.10 -0.80
C GLN A 117 -2.08 6.18 0.19
N SER A 118 -3.00 7.07 0.56
CA SER A 118 -2.75 8.30 1.32
C SER A 118 -2.07 8.08 2.67
N ASN A 119 -2.29 6.94 3.33
CA ASN A 119 -1.58 6.66 4.59
C ASN A 119 -0.10 6.30 4.37
N MET A 120 0.28 5.79 3.19
CA MET A 120 1.68 5.70 2.75
C MET A 120 2.19 7.06 2.24
N ALA A 121 1.38 7.80 1.50
CA ALA A 121 1.78 9.06 0.86
C ALA A 121 1.95 10.24 1.84
N LEU A 122 1.47 10.11 3.08
CA LEU A 122 1.46 11.21 4.04
C LEU A 122 2.89 11.57 4.46
N GLY A 123 3.25 12.84 4.29
CA GLY A 123 4.58 13.36 4.61
C GLY A 123 4.90 13.31 6.11
N LEU A 124 6.20 13.26 6.42
CA LEU A 124 6.73 13.31 7.77
C LEU A 124 6.26 14.56 8.52
N ASP A 125 6.06 15.69 7.84
CA ASP A 125 5.58 16.94 8.44
C ASP A 125 4.11 16.91 8.92
N LYS A 126 3.36 15.84 8.62
CA LYS A 126 1.94 15.69 8.99
C LYS A 126 1.66 14.66 10.08
N VAL A 127 2.70 14.04 10.64
CA VAL A 127 2.56 12.98 11.66
C VAL A 127 3.03 13.43 13.03
N ASN A 128 2.66 12.67 14.07
CA ASN A 128 3.19 12.91 15.41
C ASN A 128 4.71 12.68 15.41
N ASP A 129 5.43 13.49 16.18
CA ASP A 129 6.91 13.49 16.28
C ASP A 129 7.64 13.76 14.95
N GLY A 130 6.91 14.17 13.91
CA GLY A 130 7.48 14.50 12.62
C GLY A 130 8.41 15.71 12.67
N ASP A 131 8.06 16.73 13.45
CA ASP A 131 8.89 17.91 13.72
C ASP A 131 10.22 17.52 14.39
N PHE A 132 10.17 16.60 15.36
CA PHE A 132 11.36 16.10 16.05
C PHE A 132 12.28 15.32 15.13
N GLU A 133 11.73 14.43 14.28
CA GLU A 133 12.50 13.68 13.30
C GLU A 133 13.09 14.61 12.20
N ILE A 134 12.32 15.59 11.71
CA ILE A 134 12.78 16.59 10.72
C ILE A 134 13.96 17.39 11.26
N ALA A 135 13.93 17.81 12.53
CA ALA A 135 15.01 18.57 13.15
C ALA A 135 16.36 17.82 13.17
N GLN A 136 16.34 16.50 12.98
CA GLN A 136 17.50 15.60 12.99
C GLN A 136 17.81 14.98 11.62
N ALA A 137 17.09 15.38 10.56
CA ALA A 137 17.07 14.70 9.28
C ALA A 137 18.27 15.01 8.35
N ASP A 138 19.44 15.36 8.91
CA ASP A 138 20.69 15.59 8.16
C ASP A 138 21.35 14.25 7.79
N MET A 139 20.73 13.53 6.85
CA MET A 139 21.08 12.15 6.49
C MET A 139 21.50 12.05 5.03
N PRO A 140 22.74 12.40 4.64
CA PRO A 140 23.16 12.54 3.24
C PRO A 140 23.12 11.24 2.42
N LEU A 141 23.10 10.10 3.12
CA LEU A 141 22.99 8.76 2.54
C LEU A 141 21.53 8.28 2.45
N LEU A 142 20.56 9.03 2.96
CA LEU A 142 19.14 8.79 2.74
C LEU A 142 18.64 9.78 1.68
N ARG A 143 17.97 9.27 0.64
CA ARG A 143 17.49 10.09 -0.47
C ARG A 143 16.10 9.67 -0.89
N ALA A 144 15.30 10.62 -1.36
CA ALA A 144 13.92 10.36 -1.76
C ALA A 144 13.64 10.88 -3.17
N PHE A 145 12.87 10.11 -3.94
CA PHE A 145 12.27 10.50 -5.21
C PHE A 145 10.76 10.41 -5.05
N ARG A 146 10.02 11.46 -5.43
CA ARG A 146 8.58 11.48 -5.23
C ARG A 146 7.85 11.47 -6.56
N ILE A 147 6.91 10.54 -6.68
CA ILE A 147 5.97 10.46 -7.79
C ILE A 147 4.62 10.98 -7.29
N THR A 148 4.10 12.02 -7.94
CA THR A 148 2.77 12.55 -7.69
C THR A 148 1.73 11.77 -8.49
N PRO A 149 0.42 11.86 -8.15
CA PRO A 149 -0.63 11.11 -8.84
C PRO A 149 -0.61 11.31 -10.36
N ASN A 150 -0.48 10.21 -11.10
CA ASN A 150 -0.42 10.19 -12.56
C ASN A 150 -1.16 8.96 -13.09
N GLU A 151 -2.48 8.87 -12.86
CA GLU A 151 -3.24 7.71 -13.33
C GLU A 151 -3.31 7.66 -14.86
N ALA A 152 -3.05 6.49 -15.42
CA ALA A 152 -2.99 6.26 -16.86
C ALA A 152 -3.76 5.00 -17.25
N TYR A 153 -4.46 5.05 -18.38
CA TYR A 153 -5.13 3.86 -18.91
C TYR A 153 -4.12 2.89 -19.52
N GLU A 154 -3.16 3.41 -20.29
CA GLU A 154 -2.06 2.62 -20.86
C GLU A 154 -0.82 2.72 -19.99
N LEU A 155 -0.03 1.64 -19.97
CA LEU A 155 1.28 1.64 -19.35
C LEU A 155 2.16 2.71 -19.99
N GLN A 156 2.59 3.67 -19.18
CA GLN A 156 3.56 4.68 -19.60
C GLN A 156 4.96 4.08 -19.61
N THR A 157 5.79 4.53 -20.54
CA THR A 157 7.20 4.10 -20.64
C THR A 157 8.17 5.11 -20.01
N ASP A 158 7.65 6.24 -19.52
CA ASP A 158 8.37 7.32 -18.85
C ASP A 158 7.47 7.98 -17.81
N LEU A 159 8.06 8.69 -16.85
CA LEU A 159 7.31 9.54 -15.92
C LEU A 159 7.24 10.97 -16.46
N PRO A 160 6.05 11.61 -16.50
CA PRO A 160 5.93 13.01 -16.89
C PRO A 160 6.68 13.93 -15.92
N ASP A 161 7.29 15.01 -16.43
CA ASP A 161 8.01 15.98 -15.59
C ASP A 161 7.11 16.59 -14.49
N ALA A 162 5.84 16.85 -14.82
CA ALA A 162 4.85 17.37 -13.86
C ALA A 162 4.43 16.34 -12.80
N ALA A 163 4.75 15.06 -13.01
CA ALA A 163 4.37 13.96 -12.13
C ALA A 163 5.49 13.57 -11.14
N VAL A 164 6.62 14.27 -11.13
CA VAL A 164 7.75 13.92 -10.26
C VAL A 164 8.39 15.12 -9.58
N GLU A 165 8.88 14.88 -8.38
CA GLU A 165 9.93 15.69 -7.76
C GLU A 165 11.18 14.81 -7.77
N GLY A 166 12.26 15.28 -8.43
CA GLY A 166 13.49 14.52 -8.63
C GLY A 166 14.13 14.04 -7.33
N TRP A 167 15.26 13.32 -7.44
CA TRP A 167 15.94 12.81 -6.25
C TRP A 167 16.45 13.94 -5.36
N ASN A 168 16.06 13.90 -4.09
CA ASN A 168 16.47 14.85 -3.07
C ASN A 168 17.25 14.13 -1.96
N VAL A 169 18.34 14.75 -1.53
CA VAL A 169 19.06 14.32 -0.31
C VAL A 169 18.18 14.65 0.88
N CYS A 170 18.09 13.74 1.85
CA CYS A 170 17.39 13.97 3.10
C CYS A 170 18.15 15.00 3.94
N SER A 171 17.52 16.16 4.13
CA SER A 171 17.94 17.25 5.00
C SER A 171 16.75 17.75 5.80
N ARG A 172 16.96 18.71 6.71
CA ARG A 172 15.87 19.35 7.47
C ARG A 172 14.83 20.02 6.56
N GLU A 173 15.23 20.50 5.40
CA GLU A 173 14.38 21.19 4.45
C GLU A 173 13.55 20.23 3.59
N THR A 174 14.08 19.04 3.28
CA THR A 174 13.46 18.09 2.34
C THR A 174 12.71 16.96 3.06
N ALA A 175 13.12 16.60 4.28
CA ALA A 175 12.60 15.43 4.99
C ALA A 175 11.09 15.48 5.26
N GLY A 176 10.53 16.68 5.44
CA GLY A 176 9.10 16.85 5.69
C GLY A 176 8.21 16.30 4.58
N GLY A 177 8.69 16.31 3.33
CA GLY A 177 7.96 15.83 2.16
C GLY A 177 8.04 14.31 1.93
N ILE A 178 8.96 13.61 2.61
CA ILE A 178 9.14 12.16 2.49
C ILE A 178 7.98 11.45 3.20
N SER A 179 7.50 10.34 2.64
CA SER A 179 6.56 9.44 3.33
C SER A 179 6.99 9.23 4.79
N ALA A 180 6.11 9.48 5.76
CA ALA A 180 6.43 9.29 7.18
C ALA A 180 6.85 7.84 7.49
N ILE A 181 6.18 6.87 6.86
CA ILE A 181 6.51 5.45 6.99
C ILE A 181 7.84 5.16 6.27
N GLY A 182 8.02 5.69 5.06
CA GLY A 182 9.25 5.54 4.29
C GLY A 182 10.49 6.11 4.98
N TYR A 183 10.38 7.31 5.55
CA TYR A 183 11.44 7.93 6.34
C TYR A 183 11.76 7.13 7.60
N ALA A 184 10.73 6.73 8.37
CA ALA A 184 10.92 5.92 9.58
C ALA A 184 11.59 4.57 9.27
N PHE A 185 11.20 3.93 8.17
CA PHE A 185 11.83 2.71 7.68
C PHE A 185 13.29 2.96 7.27
N ALA A 186 13.49 3.85 6.30
CA ALA A 186 14.76 4.01 5.62
C ALA A 186 15.82 4.65 6.53
N SER A 187 15.45 5.54 7.44
CA SER A 187 16.39 6.13 8.41
C SER A 187 16.97 5.08 9.35
N ARG A 188 16.17 4.11 9.81
CA ARG A 188 16.64 3.04 10.70
C ARG A 188 17.50 2.03 9.94
N VAL A 189 17.11 1.66 8.71
CA VAL A 189 17.92 0.79 7.84
C VAL A 189 19.26 1.45 7.49
N GLN A 190 19.25 2.72 7.07
CA GLN A 190 20.45 3.47 6.70
C GLN A 190 21.42 3.57 7.88
N ARG A 191 20.94 3.91 9.08
CA ARG A 191 21.79 4.04 10.29
C ARG A 191 22.39 2.72 10.73
N ALA A 192 21.63 1.62 10.65
CA ALA A 192 22.12 0.30 11.05
C ALA A 192 23.15 -0.27 10.07
N THR A 193 22.97 -0.01 8.77
CA THR A 193 23.79 -0.62 7.70
C THR A 193 24.94 0.27 7.23
N GLY A 194 24.83 1.59 7.37
CA GLY A 194 25.75 2.56 6.77
C GLY A 194 25.63 2.69 5.24
N ILE A 195 24.71 1.95 4.61
CA ILE A 195 24.53 1.90 3.15
C ILE A 195 23.68 3.09 2.69
N PRO A 196 23.92 3.68 1.50
CA PRO A 196 22.98 4.63 0.91
C PRO A 196 21.59 4.00 0.70
N ILE A 197 20.54 4.65 1.17
CA ILE A 197 19.15 4.19 0.99
C ILE A 197 18.40 5.20 0.14
N GLY A 198 17.84 4.73 -0.97
CA GLY A 198 16.91 5.48 -1.81
C GLY A 198 15.48 5.06 -1.50
N VAL A 199 14.57 6.01 -1.37
CA VAL A 199 13.13 5.79 -1.21
C VAL A 199 12.39 6.39 -2.40
N ILE A 200 11.58 5.61 -3.09
CA ILE A 200 10.67 6.09 -4.13
C ILE A 200 9.27 6.18 -3.55
N ASP A 201 8.84 7.41 -3.24
CA ASP A 201 7.49 7.70 -2.75
C ASP A 201 6.50 7.62 -3.90
N ASN A 202 5.73 6.52 -3.94
CA ASN A 202 4.91 6.13 -5.08
C ASN A 202 3.50 5.69 -4.63
N ALA A 203 2.84 6.55 -3.84
CA ALA A 203 1.53 6.26 -3.28
C ALA A 203 0.46 7.27 -3.75
N ARG A 204 -0.75 6.78 -4.03
CA ARG A 204 -1.88 7.59 -4.53
C ARG A 204 -3.03 7.56 -3.54
N GLY A 205 -3.33 8.68 -2.88
CA GLY A 205 -4.48 8.81 -1.97
C GLY A 205 -5.80 8.32 -2.55
N GLY A 206 -6.62 7.52 -1.85
CA GLY A 206 -7.87 7.01 -2.42
C GLY A 206 -7.73 5.99 -3.54
N ALA A 207 -6.53 5.43 -3.76
CA ALA A 207 -6.38 4.27 -4.62
C ALA A 207 -7.01 3.02 -3.98
N SER A 208 -7.67 2.21 -4.81
CA SER A 208 -8.08 0.85 -4.47
C SER A 208 -7.05 -0.16 -5.00
N ILE A 209 -6.98 -1.38 -4.47
CA ILE A 209 -6.00 -2.40 -4.89
C ILE A 209 -6.05 -2.67 -6.40
N GLU A 210 -7.24 -2.59 -6.99
CA GLU A 210 -7.50 -2.77 -8.42
C GLU A 210 -6.61 -1.89 -9.31
N SER A 211 -6.30 -0.66 -8.89
CA SER A 211 -5.48 0.24 -9.70
C SER A 211 -3.98 0.02 -9.56
N LEU A 212 -3.55 -0.75 -8.56
CA LEU A 212 -2.14 -0.94 -8.19
C LEU A 212 -1.56 -2.25 -8.73
N VAL A 213 -2.42 -3.15 -9.20
CA VAL A 213 -2.05 -4.44 -9.79
C VAL A 213 -1.51 -4.23 -11.21
N PRO A 214 -0.39 -4.86 -11.59
CA PRO A 214 0.12 -4.83 -12.96
C PRO A 214 -0.91 -5.32 -13.98
N ARG A 215 -1.10 -4.58 -15.07
CA ARG A 215 -2.18 -4.85 -16.04
C ARG A 215 -2.14 -6.28 -16.60
N HIS A 216 -0.94 -6.81 -16.86
CA HIS A 216 -0.78 -8.16 -17.42
C HIS A 216 -1.26 -9.28 -16.48
N LYS A 217 -1.30 -9.04 -15.16
CA LYS A 217 -1.73 -10.04 -14.18
C LYS A 217 -3.23 -10.22 -14.08
N PHE A 218 -4.03 -9.30 -14.63
CA PHE A 218 -5.49 -9.42 -14.58
C PHE A 218 -6.02 -10.67 -15.30
N ALA A 219 -5.32 -11.13 -16.34
CA ALA A 219 -5.69 -12.33 -17.09
C ALA A 219 -5.44 -13.64 -16.31
N ASP A 220 -4.62 -13.60 -15.26
CA ASP A 220 -4.16 -14.81 -14.54
C ASP A 220 -5.22 -15.37 -13.58
N HIS A 221 -6.32 -14.65 -13.34
CA HIS A 221 -7.40 -15.11 -12.47
C HIS A 221 -8.78 -14.67 -12.98
N PRO A 222 -9.80 -15.57 -13.02
CA PRO A 222 -11.14 -15.22 -13.52
C PRO A 222 -11.79 -14.02 -12.84
N LEU A 223 -11.68 -13.89 -11.51
CA LEU A 223 -12.19 -12.72 -10.78
C LEU A 223 -11.52 -11.40 -11.18
N ALA A 224 -10.21 -11.42 -11.45
CA ALA A 224 -9.49 -10.24 -11.89
C ALA A 224 -9.86 -9.90 -13.33
N ALA A 225 -9.86 -10.90 -14.23
CA ALA A 225 -10.24 -10.74 -15.63
C ALA A 225 -11.65 -10.13 -15.77
N ARG A 226 -12.64 -10.66 -15.05
CA ARG A 226 -14.00 -10.13 -15.04
C ARG A 226 -14.06 -8.67 -14.58
N TYR A 227 -13.26 -8.30 -13.57
CA TYR A 227 -13.17 -6.91 -13.14
C TYR A 227 -12.58 -6.02 -14.24
N ALA A 228 -11.48 -6.43 -14.89
CA ALA A 228 -10.88 -5.69 -15.99
C ALA A 228 -11.86 -5.52 -17.17
N GLU A 229 -12.60 -6.58 -17.54
CA GLU A 229 -13.65 -6.53 -18.56
C GLU A 229 -14.74 -5.50 -18.23
N SER A 230 -15.14 -5.38 -16.95
CA SER A 230 -16.11 -4.37 -16.52
C SER A 230 -15.61 -2.94 -16.70
N VAL A 231 -14.29 -2.72 -16.55
CA VAL A 231 -13.65 -1.41 -16.81
C VAL A 231 -13.66 -1.12 -18.30
N GLU A 232 -13.31 -2.10 -19.14
CA GLU A 232 -13.33 -1.96 -20.61
C GLU A 232 -14.73 -1.66 -21.13
N LYS A 233 -15.75 -2.35 -20.60
CA LYS A 233 -17.15 -2.08 -20.94
C LYS A 233 -17.51 -0.63 -20.61
N ARG A 234 -17.29 -0.18 -19.37
CA ARG A 234 -17.56 1.21 -18.95
C ARG A 234 -16.83 2.23 -19.84
N ARG A 235 -15.61 1.92 -20.28
CA ARG A 235 -14.83 2.77 -21.16
C ARG A 235 -15.40 2.83 -22.58
N SER A 236 -15.83 1.69 -23.12
CA SER A 236 -16.47 1.63 -24.44
C SER A 236 -17.81 2.36 -24.51
N GLU A 237 -18.53 2.40 -23.39
CA GLU A 237 -19.83 3.05 -23.24
C GLU A 237 -19.71 4.50 -22.73
N PHE A 238 -18.50 5.03 -22.53
CA PHE A 238 -18.30 6.34 -21.91
C PHE A 238 -18.65 7.49 -22.85
N ASP A 239 -19.70 8.24 -22.49
CA ASP A 239 -20.11 9.46 -23.20
C ASP A 239 -19.27 10.66 -22.73
N TRP A 240 -18.30 11.04 -23.58
CA TRP A 240 -17.41 12.18 -23.33
C TRP A 240 -18.16 13.51 -23.29
N ASP A 241 -19.15 13.71 -24.16
CA ASP A 241 -19.86 14.98 -24.26
C ASP A 241 -20.76 15.17 -23.05
N ALA A 242 -21.46 14.12 -22.63
CA ALA A 242 -22.22 14.13 -21.38
C ALA A 242 -21.32 14.40 -20.16
N ALA A 243 -20.14 13.77 -20.08
CA ALA A 243 -19.19 13.99 -18.99
C ALA A 243 -18.68 15.44 -18.94
N ILE A 244 -18.32 16.02 -20.09
CA ILE A 244 -17.86 17.41 -20.20
C ILE A 244 -18.98 18.39 -19.83
N ASN A 245 -20.19 18.18 -20.36
CA ASN A 245 -21.34 19.04 -20.05
C ASN A 245 -21.71 18.99 -18.56
N ASN A 246 -21.50 17.85 -17.90
CA ASN A 246 -21.73 17.71 -16.46
C ASN A 246 -20.75 18.55 -15.61
N LEU A 247 -19.61 19.00 -16.14
CA LEU A 247 -18.69 19.90 -15.42
C LEU A 247 -19.37 21.23 -15.06
N ALA A 248 -20.14 21.80 -16.00
CA ALA A 248 -20.90 23.03 -15.76
C ALA A 248 -21.93 22.83 -14.64
N VAL A 249 -22.68 21.72 -14.69
CA VAL A 249 -23.70 21.37 -13.68
C VAL A 249 -23.08 21.19 -12.29
N GLN A 250 -21.94 20.51 -12.21
CA GLN A 250 -21.23 20.32 -10.93
C GLN A 250 -20.71 21.64 -10.37
N TRP A 251 -20.16 22.49 -11.23
CA TRP A 251 -19.69 23.81 -10.85
C TRP A 251 -20.82 24.70 -10.33
N GLU A 252 -21.96 24.77 -11.03
CA GLU A 252 -23.14 25.54 -10.61
C GLU A 252 -23.63 25.10 -9.22
N ARG A 253 -23.71 23.78 -8.99
CA ARG A 253 -24.08 23.22 -7.68
C ARG A 253 -23.05 23.57 -6.59
N GLN A 254 -21.75 23.59 -6.92
CA GLN A 254 -20.71 23.95 -5.96
C GLN A 254 -20.79 25.44 -5.59
N VAL A 255 -20.91 26.32 -6.58
CA VAL A 255 -21.09 27.77 -6.39
C VAL A 255 -22.32 28.06 -5.55
N GLU A 256 -23.45 27.40 -5.83
CA GLU A 256 -24.67 27.56 -5.03
C GLU A 256 -24.45 27.15 -3.56
N ARG A 257 -23.78 26.01 -3.32
CA ARG A 257 -23.43 25.56 -1.96
C ARG A 257 -22.50 26.53 -1.25
N ASP A 258 -21.49 27.07 -1.94
CA ASP A 258 -20.51 27.97 -1.35
C ASP A 258 -21.11 29.32 -1.01
N ARG A 259 -21.98 29.86 -1.88
CA ARG A 259 -22.79 31.05 -1.56
C ARG A 259 -23.68 30.83 -0.33
N LYS A 260 -24.34 29.67 -0.23
CA LYS A 260 -25.14 29.30 0.96
C LYS A 260 -24.30 29.21 2.24
N LYS A 261 -23.01 28.88 2.13
CA LYS A 261 -22.04 28.86 3.24
C LYS A 261 -21.42 30.23 3.53
N GLY A 262 -21.80 31.28 2.81
CA GLY A 262 -21.25 32.63 2.98
C GLY A 262 -19.81 32.77 2.47
N VAL A 263 -19.36 31.92 1.55
CA VAL A 263 -18.06 32.08 0.89
C VAL A 263 -18.12 33.37 0.06
N ALA A 264 -17.11 34.22 0.22
CA ALA A 264 -17.00 35.48 -0.50
C ALA A 264 -16.92 35.23 -2.02
N GLU A 265 -17.52 36.13 -2.82
CA GLU A 265 -17.67 35.94 -4.27
C GLU A 265 -16.30 35.82 -4.99
N ASP A 266 -15.29 36.52 -4.51
CA ASP A 266 -13.90 36.47 -4.99
C ASP A 266 -13.18 35.15 -4.65
N LYS A 267 -13.75 34.34 -3.76
CA LYS A 267 -13.23 33.03 -3.35
C LYS A 267 -14.01 31.86 -3.96
N LEU A 268 -15.02 32.13 -4.78
CA LEU A 268 -15.77 31.07 -5.47
C LEU A 268 -14.90 30.39 -6.53
N PRO A 269 -15.10 29.09 -6.78
CA PRO A 269 -14.32 28.38 -7.77
C PRO A 269 -14.54 28.97 -9.17
N PRO A 270 -13.49 29.10 -10.00
CA PRO A 270 -13.65 29.57 -11.38
C PRO A 270 -14.49 28.57 -12.19
N LYS A 271 -15.24 29.09 -13.17
CA LYS A 271 -16.01 28.24 -14.09
C LYS A 271 -15.04 27.34 -14.88
N PRO A 272 -15.24 26.01 -14.90
CA PRO A 272 -14.34 25.11 -15.62
C PRO A 272 -14.46 25.31 -17.14
N ALA A 273 -13.36 25.07 -17.85
CA ALA A 273 -13.41 24.92 -19.29
C ALA A 273 -14.14 23.61 -19.65
N LEU A 274 -14.99 23.66 -20.68
CA LEU A 274 -15.76 22.49 -21.13
C LEU A 274 -14.97 21.70 -22.16
N VAL A 275 -13.83 21.16 -21.71
CA VAL A 275 -12.89 20.36 -22.53
C VAL A 275 -12.48 19.12 -21.75
N ARG A 276 -11.96 18.10 -22.46
CA ARG A 276 -11.60 16.80 -21.87
C ARG A 276 -10.54 16.92 -20.77
N GLU A 277 -9.60 17.84 -20.94
CA GLU A 277 -8.49 18.10 -20.03
C GLU A 277 -8.96 18.63 -18.67
N SER A 278 -10.19 19.14 -18.59
CA SER A 278 -10.80 19.60 -17.34
C SER A 278 -11.43 18.46 -16.53
N LEU A 279 -11.63 17.28 -17.12
CA LEU A 279 -12.14 16.11 -16.42
C LEU A 279 -11.10 15.54 -15.45
N LYS A 280 -11.56 15.16 -14.27
CA LYS A 280 -10.71 14.48 -13.27
C LYS A 280 -10.53 13.01 -13.63
N SER A 281 -9.37 12.44 -13.30
CA SER A 281 -9.03 11.04 -13.62
C SER A 281 -10.05 10.05 -13.04
N TRP A 282 -10.54 10.29 -11.81
CA TRP A 282 -11.60 9.50 -11.17
C TRP A 282 -12.98 9.55 -11.84
N SER A 283 -13.19 10.45 -12.80
CA SER A 283 -14.42 10.52 -13.60
C SER A 283 -14.29 9.84 -14.97
N ILE A 284 -13.11 9.31 -15.31
CA ILE A 284 -12.84 8.72 -16.62
C ILE A 284 -12.58 7.21 -16.41
N PRO A 285 -13.42 6.31 -16.97
CA PRO A 285 -13.18 4.88 -16.93
C PRO A 285 -11.80 4.49 -17.51
N GLY A 286 -11.08 3.66 -16.77
CA GLY A 286 -9.70 3.25 -17.05
C GLY A 286 -8.64 4.22 -16.50
N LYS A 287 -9.03 5.40 -16.00
CA LYS A 287 -8.12 6.36 -15.33
C LYS A 287 -8.50 6.63 -13.89
N SER A 288 -9.62 6.10 -13.39
CA SER A 288 -9.95 6.25 -11.98
C SER A 288 -8.91 5.56 -11.10
N PRO A 289 -8.52 6.12 -9.94
CA PRO A 289 -7.59 5.47 -9.02
C PRO A 289 -8.15 4.18 -8.39
N SER A 290 -9.35 3.77 -8.78
CA SER A 290 -9.95 2.50 -8.42
C SER A 290 -10.15 1.57 -9.62
N ASP A 291 -9.81 1.98 -10.84
CA ASP A 291 -9.94 1.16 -12.05
C ASP A 291 -8.69 0.30 -12.31
N ALA A 292 -8.89 -0.84 -12.96
CA ALA A 292 -7.85 -1.85 -13.21
C ALA A 292 -6.54 -1.26 -13.76
N ALA A 293 -5.46 -1.43 -12.98
CA ALA A 293 -4.08 -1.03 -13.27
C ALA A 293 -3.82 0.48 -13.48
N SER A 294 -4.80 1.36 -13.27
CA SER A 294 -4.67 2.77 -13.67
C SER A 294 -3.54 3.53 -12.95
N CYS A 295 -3.35 3.28 -11.66
CA CYS A 295 -2.24 3.85 -10.89
C CYS A 295 -0.92 3.16 -11.23
N TYR A 296 -0.93 1.83 -11.37
CA TYR A 296 0.25 1.07 -11.78
C TYR A 296 0.82 1.62 -13.09
N ASN A 297 -0.03 1.82 -14.10
CA ASN A 297 0.35 2.17 -15.46
C ASN A 297 1.09 3.51 -15.59
N GLY A 298 0.75 4.52 -14.79
CA GLY A 298 1.43 5.81 -14.82
C GLY A 298 2.36 6.06 -13.62
N MET A 299 2.51 5.10 -12.71
CA MET A 299 3.32 5.24 -11.51
C MET A 299 4.38 4.12 -11.40
N ILE A 300 4.15 3.03 -10.64
CA ILE A 300 5.18 1.99 -10.43
C ILE A 300 5.59 1.27 -11.72
N GLY A 301 4.62 1.03 -12.60
CA GLY A 301 4.86 0.37 -13.89
C GLY A 301 5.69 1.21 -14.84
N ALA A 302 5.66 2.54 -14.70
CA ALA A 302 6.37 3.44 -15.61
C ALA A 302 7.90 3.26 -15.54
N PHE A 303 8.43 2.88 -14.38
CA PHE A 303 9.86 2.63 -14.18
C PHE A 303 10.20 1.14 -14.02
N LYS A 304 9.34 0.24 -14.51
CA LYS A 304 9.66 -1.19 -14.50
C LYS A 304 10.96 -1.49 -15.26
N GLY A 305 11.70 -2.48 -14.78
CA GLY A 305 13.09 -2.73 -15.22
C GLY A 305 14.16 -1.96 -14.42
N LEU A 306 13.79 -1.01 -13.56
CA LEU A 306 14.72 -0.48 -12.55
C LEU A 306 15.00 -1.56 -11.50
N ASN A 307 16.27 -1.86 -11.24
CA ASN A 307 16.59 -2.73 -10.10
C ASN A 307 16.24 -2.03 -8.78
N ILE A 308 15.47 -2.72 -7.94
CA ILE A 308 15.07 -2.28 -6.59
C ILE A 308 15.39 -3.37 -5.55
N LYS A 309 15.43 -2.96 -4.27
CA LYS A 309 15.66 -3.81 -3.10
C LYS A 309 14.36 -4.39 -2.54
N GLY A 310 13.25 -3.68 -2.63
CA GLY A 310 11.97 -4.12 -2.09
C GLY A 310 10.87 -3.06 -2.12
N VAL A 311 9.66 -3.47 -1.72
CA VAL A 311 8.46 -2.62 -1.69
C VAL A 311 7.83 -2.66 -0.29
N LEU A 312 7.49 -1.49 0.25
CA LEU A 312 6.52 -1.40 1.35
C LEU A 312 5.20 -0.91 0.80
N PHE A 313 4.12 -1.56 1.22
CA PHE A 313 2.78 -1.29 0.73
C PHE A 313 1.84 -1.00 1.89
N HIS A 314 1.12 0.13 1.81
CA HIS A 314 0.10 0.46 2.80
C HIS A 314 -1.16 1.01 2.14
N GLN A 315 -2.16 0.15 2.03
CA GLN A 315 -3.45 0.41 1.40
C GLN A 315 -4.54 -0.42 2.06
N GLY A 316 -5.81 -0.17 1.71
CA GLY A 316 -6.95 -1.02 2.08
C GLY A 316 -8.17 -0.21 2.44
N TYR A 317 -7.97 1.03 2.89
CA TYR A 317 -9.05 1.90 3.33
C TYR A 317 -10.07 2.13 2.22
N ASN A 318 -9.64 2.43 0.99
CA ASN A 318 -10.61 2.75 -0.08
C ASN A 318 -11.45 1.53 -0.48
N ASN A 319 -10.89 0.32 -0.36
CA ASN A 319 -11.61 -0.93 -0.57
C ASN A 319 -12.65 -1.23 0.52
N ARG A 320 -12.76 -0.45 1.60
CA ARG A 320 -13.89 -0.58 2.55
C ARG A 320 -15.22 -0.17 1.92
N PHE A 321 -15.20 0.77 0.96
CA PHE A 321 -16.41 1.38 0.42
C PHE A 321 -17.08 0.49 -0.62
N ASP A 322 -16.28 -0.27 -1.38
CA ASP A 322 -16.70 -1.44 -2.16
C ASP A 322 -15.97 -2.67 -1.60
N CYS A 323 -16.46 -3.16 -0.46
CA CYS A 323 -15.84 -4.27 0.25
C CYS A 323 -15.99 -5.57 -0.51
N ARG A 324 -14.86 -6.03 -1.10
CA ARG A 324 -14.74 -7.29 -1.86
C ARG A 324 -13.53 -8.11 -1.39
N PRO A 325 -13.59 -8.76 -0.22
CA PRO A 325 -12.42 -9.41 0.39
C PRO A 325 -11.80 -10.53 -0.45
N LYS A 326 -12.61 -11.38 -1.13
CA LYS A 326 -12.08 -12.43 -2.01
C LYS A 326 -11.37 -11.83 -3.22
N ARG A 327 -11.95 -10.79 -3.83
CA ARG A 327 -11.28 -10.06 -4.92
C ARG A 327 -9.98 -9.43 -4.43
N TYR A 328 -10.01 -8.77 -3.27
CA TYR A 328 -8.83 -8.14 -2.67
C TYR A 328 -7.70 -9.15 -2.44
N ARG A 329 -8.00 -10.31 -1.84
CA ARG A 329 -7.04 -11.39 -1.58
C ARG A 329 -6.34 -11.85 -2.86
N VAL A 330 -7.11 -12.09 -3.92
CA VAL A 330 -6.59 -12.47 -5.25
C VAL A 330 -5.72 -11.37 -5.83
N LEU A 331 -6.20 -10.13 -5.86
CA LEU A 331 -5.47 -9.02 -6.46
C LEU A 331 -4.18 -8.69 -5.71
N LEU A 332 -4.14 -8.81 -4.38
CA LEU A 332 -2.92 -8.62 -3.60
C LEU A 332 -1.83 -9.63 -4.02
N LYS A 333 -2.19 -10.91 -4.14
CA LYS A 333 -1.25 -11.95 -4.61
C LYS A 333 -0.72 -11.63 -6.01
N LEU A 334 -1.64 -11.32 -6.94
CA LEU A 334 -1.28 -10.97 -8.32
C LEU A 334 -0.41 -9.71 -8.42
N MET A 335 -0.65 -8.73 -7.55
CA MET A 335 0.17 -7.52 -7.47
C MET A 335 1.61 -7.84 -7.07
N VAL A 336 1.81 -8.66 -6.03
CA VAL A 336 3.15 -9.07 -5.58
C VAL A 336 3.88 -9.87 -6.65
N GLU A 337 3.20 -10.85 -7.25
CA GLU A 337 3.76 -11.66 -8.35
C GLU A 337 4.12 -10.80 -9.56
N GLY A 338 3.24 -9.89 -9.97
CA GLY A 338 3.50 -9.01 -11.11
C GLY A 338 4.66 -8.05 -10.86
N TRP A 339 4.81 -7.50 -9.65
CA TRP A 339 6.00 -6.69 -9.33
C TRP A 339 7.29 -7.51 -9.41
N ARG A 340 7.29 -8.77 -8.94
CA ARG A 340 8.44 -9.66 -9.08
C ARG A 340 8.81 -9.91 -10.54
N GLU A 341 7.81 -10.10 -11.40
CA GLU A 341 7.99 -10.24 -12.85
C GLU A 341 8.53 -8.94 -13.48
N ASP A 342 7.90 -7.80 -13.24
CA ASP A 342 8.22 -6.51 -13.85
C ASP A 342 9.59 -5.94 -13.41
N PHE A 343 10.03 -6.26 -12.20
CA PHE A 343 11.34 -5.89 -11.67
C PHE A 343 12.38 -7.01 -11.78
N ASN A 344 12.02 -8.13 -12.45
CA ASN A 344 12.87 -9.29 -12.69
C ASN A 344 13.59 -9.78 -11.41
N ASP A 345 12.83 -9.89 -10.33
CA ASP A 345 13.32 -10.37 -9.04
C ASP A 345 12.27 -11.30 -8.42
N PRO A 346 12.39 -12.64 -8.60
CA PRO A 346 11.43 -13.59 -8.08
C PRO A 346 11.38 -13.65 -6.54
N ALA A 347 12.40 -13.09 -5.87
CA ALA A 347 12.49 -13.01 -4.42
C ALA A 347 12.35 -11.58 -3.90
N LEU A 348 11.79 -10.66 -4.72
CA LEU A 348 11.61 -9.25 -4.34
C LEU A 348 10.91 -9.17 -2.97
N PRO A 349 11.54 -8.54 -1.97
CA PRO A 349 10.93 -8.34 -0.68
C PRO A 349 9.72 -7.43 -0.73
N VAL A 350 8.61 -7.87 -0.14
CA VAL A 350 7.37 -7.07 -0.06
C VAL A 350 6.78 -7.09 1.36
N GLY A 351 6.69 -5.92 1.98
CA GLY A 351 6.02 -5.74 3.27
C GLY A 351 4.66 -5.07 3.13
N ILE A 352 3.60 -5.74 3.60
CA ILE A 352 2.25 -5.19 3.64
C ILE A 352 1.95 -4.67 5.04
N ILE A 353 1.71 -3.38 5.16
CA ILE A 353 1.23 -2.76 6.39
C ILE A 353 -0.30 -2.78 6.35
N ALA A 354 -0.89 -3.40 7.37
CA ALA A 354 -2.33 -3.56 7.54
C ALA A 354 -3.08 -2.23 7.29
N GLY A 355 -4.23 -2.31 6.65
CA GLY A 355 -5.05 -1.13 6.35
C GLY A 355 -5.59 -0.44 7.60
N CYS A 356 -5.53 0.90 7.62
CA CYS A 356 -6.04 1.70 8.74
C CYS A 356 -7.57 1.61 8.90
N GLY A 357 -8.00 1.59 10.16
CA GLY A 357 -9.40 1.67 10.55
C GLY A 357 -10.07 2.97 10.10
N SER A 358 -11.39 3.01 10.24
CA SER A 358 -12.23 3.88 9.42
C SER A 358 -13.19 4.80 10.14
N ASP A 359 -13.22 4.70 11.47
CA ASP A 359 -14.25 5.33 12.29
C ASP A 359 -13.67 6.45 13.13
N SER A 360 -14.55 7.29 13.66
CA SER A 360 -14.20 8.43 14.52
C SER A 360 -13.81 8.03 15.94
N GLU A 361 -14.06 6.78 16.33
CA GLU A 361 -13.80 6.26 17.67
C GLU A 361 -13.03 4.93 17.60
N VAL A 362 -12.43 4.57 18.72
CA VAL A 362 -11.81 3.26 18.93
C VAL A 362 -12.84 2.28 19.47
N GLN A 363 -12.64 0.99 19.19
CA GLN A 363 -13.45 -0.04 19.83
C GLN A 363 -13.15 -0.09 21.33
N THR A 364 -14.18 -0.21 22.14
CA THR A 364 -14.17 -0.32 23.60
C THR A 364 -15.19 -1.39 24.01
N THR A 365 -15.26 -1.73 25.30
CA THR A 365 -16.29 -2.63 25.83
C THR A 365 -17.71 -2.06 25.65
N GLU A 366 -17.86 -0.74 25.55
CA GLU A 366 -19.17 -0.07 25.46
C GLU A 366 -19.74 -0.01 24.03
N ASN A 367 -18.91 -0.20 23.01
CA ASN A 367 -19.32 -0.18 21.60
C ASN A 367 -18.86 -1.45 20.85
N PHE A 368 -18.46 -2.49 21.58
CA PHE A 368 -17.72 -3.62 21.03
C PHE A 368 -18.43 -4.28 19.86
N GLU A 369 -19.64 -4.82 20.06
CA GLU A 369 -20.42 -5.48 19.00
C GLU A 369 -20.80 -4.52 17.88
N ALA A 370 -21.16 -3.28 18.20
CA ALA A 370 -21.56 -2.27 17.22
C ALA A 370 -20.47 -2.03 16.17
N MET A 371 -19.19 -2.05 16.59
CA MET A 371 -18.04 -1.88 15.70
C MET A 371 -17.56 -3.17 15.01
N THR A 372 -18.21 -4.32 15.23
CA THR A 372 -17.86 -5.60 14.56
C THR A 372 -18.48 -5.74 13.16
N VAL A 373 -19.44 -4.88 12.81
CA VAL A 373 -19.91 -4.72 11.43
C VAL A 373 -18.84 -3.95 10.65
N ALA A 374 -17.82 -4.69 10.22
CA ALA A 374 -16.52 -4.11 9.90
C ALA A 374 -15.97 -4.55 8.54
N GLU A 375 -16.36 -3.86 7.47
CA GLU A 375 -15.73 -4.02 6.15
C GLU A 375 -14.18 -3.95 6.22
N PRO A 376 -13.57 -2.99 6.95
CA PRO A 376 -12.11 -2.92 7.05
C PRO A 376 -11.46 -4.17 7.67
N ALA A 377 -12.15 -4.88 8.57
CA ALA A 377 -11.61 -6.09 9.18
C ALA A 377 -11.49 -7.23 8.17
N PHE A 378 -12.48 -7.37 7.27
CA PHE A 378 -12.40 -8.35 6.19
C PHE A 378 -11.32 -8.02 5.17
N ILE A 379 -11.11 -6.73 4.84
CA ILE A 379 -10.00 -6.31 3.97
C ILE A 379 -8.65 -6.61 4.64
N ARG A 380 -8.52 -6.37 5.95
CA ARG A 380 -7.30 -6.69 6.71
C ARG A 380 -7.02 -8.19 6.75
N ASP A 381 -8.04 -9.02 6.91
CA ASP A 381 -7.90 -10.48 6.82
C ASP A 381 -7.52 -10.92 5.40
N ALA A 382 -8.12 -10.31 4.36
CA ALA A 382 -7.75 -10.56 2.97
C ALA A 382 -6.31 -10.16 2.65
N GLN A 383 -5.76 -9.12 3.29
CA GLN A 383 -4.34 -8.77 3.20
C GLN A 383 -3.45 -9.88 3.75
N ARG A 384 -3.73 -10.33 4.98
CA ARG A 384 -2.98 -11.39 5.63
C ARG A 384 -3.04 -12.70 4.83
N LEU A 385 -4.23 -13.09 4.38
CA LEU A 385 -4.44 -14.30 3.59
C LEU A 385 -3.82 -14.21 2.19
N GLY A 386 -3.94 -13.05 1.52
CA GLY A 386 -3.34 -12.84 0.20
C GLY A 386 -1.81 -12.93 0.27
N MET A 387 -1.20 -12.43 1.35
CA MET A 387 0.24 -12.60 1.57
C MET A 387 0.62 -14.05 1.86
N ALA A 388 -0.18 -14.78 2.62
CA ALA A 388 0.04 -16.21 2.82
C ALA A 388 -0.03 -16.99 1.47
N ASP A 389 -0.94 -16.61 0.58
CA ASP A 389 -1.09 -17.25 -0.73
C ASP A 389 0.08 -16.99 -1.69
N VAL A 390 0.88 -15.93 -1.47
CA VAL A 390 2.14 -15.72 -2.21
C VAL A 390 3.12 -16.87 -1.94
N GLY A 391 3.04 -17.51 -0.77
CA GLY A 391 3.82 -18.72 -0.47
C GLY A 391 5.31 -18.48 -0.25
N ASP A 392 5.72 -17.25 0.07
CA ASP A 392 7.13 -16.88 0.29
C ASP A 392 7.33 -16.08 1.58
N PRO A 393 7.21 -16.72 2.75
CA PRO A 393 7.37 -16.05 4.04
C PRO A 393 8.80 -15.57 4.33
N ALA A 394 9.80 -15.97 3.52
CA ALA A 394 11.17 -15.51 3.67
C ALA A 394 11.37 -14.07 3.18
N HIS A 395 10.60 -13.66 2.17
CA HIS A 395 10.71 -12.33 1.55
C HIS A 395 9.43 -11.49 1.69
N THR A 396 8.41 -12.01 2.36
CA THR A 396 7.16 -11.27 2.54
C THR A 396 6.75 -11.17 4.00
N VAL A 397 6.04 -10.09 4.33
CA VAL A 397 5.55 -9.87 5.68
C VAL A 397 4.21 -9.15 5.69
N PHE A 398 3.36 -9.50 6.67
CA PHE A 398 2.21 -8.71 7.07
C PHE A 398 2.50 -8.01 8.41
N ILE A 399 2.37 -6.68 8.43
CA ILE A 399 2.68 -5.83 9.58
C ILE A 399 1.36 -5.28 10.15
N PRO A 400 0.94 -5.71 11.35
CA PRO A 400 -0.29 -5.21 11.96
C PRO A 400 -0.17 -3.74 12.38
N ASP A 401 -1.27 -3.01 12.29
CA ASP A 401 -1.36 -1.57 12.60
C ASP A 401 -2.36 -1.23 13.71
N TYR A 402 -3.24 -2.18 14.04
CA TYR A 402 -4.45 -1.96 14.83
C TYR A 402 -4.19 -1.52 16.27
N ASP A 403 -3.07 -1.94 16.83
CA ASP A 403 -2.69 -1.76 18.24
C ASP A 403 -2.29 -0.31 18.55
N THR A 404 -2.08 0.52 17.52
CA THR A 404 -1.91 1.97 17.71
C THR A 404 -3.18 2.65 18.22
N ARG A 405 -4.35 2.04 17.97
CA ARG A 405 -5.68 2.49 18.42
C ARG A 405 -5.94 3.98 18.18
N ILE A 406 -5.57 4.47 17.00
CA ILE A 406 -5.88 5.85 16.59
C ILE A 406 -7.03 5.82 15.58
N PRO A 407 -8.18 6.46 15.87
CA PRO A 407 -9.29 6.53 14.93
C PRO A 407 -9.01 7.50 13.77
N GLY A 408 -9.86 7.44 12.75
CA GLY A 408 -9.87 8.35 11.61
C GLY A 408 -9.17 7.84 10.36
N LEU A 409 -9.44 8.53 9.26
CA LEU A 409 -8.94 8.20 7.91
C LEU A 409 -7.41 8.30 7.78
N HIS A 410 -6.80 9.30 8.42
CA HIS A 410 -5.35 9.55 8.39
C HIS A 410 -4.76 9.62 9.81
N PRO A 411 -4.59 8.47 10.49
CA PRO A 411 -3.98 8.42 11.80
C PRO A 411 -2.55 8.98 11.78
N LYS A 412 -2.21 9.81 12.77
CA LYS A 412 -0.89 10.47 12.85
C LYS A 412 0.20 9.63 13.50
N LYS A 413 -0.11 8.55 14.23
CA LYS A 413 0.89 7.64 14.84
C LYS A 413 1.44 6.65 13.79
N LYS A 414 2.20 7.16 12.79
CA LYS A 414 2.67 6.37 11.64
C LYS A 414 4.09 5.83 11.75
N LEU A 415 4.96 6.49 12.51
CA LEU A 415 6.37 6.11 12.62
C LEU A 415 6.54 4.66 13.11
N ALA A 416 5.63 4.21 13.99
CA ALA A 416 5.60 2.84 14.49
C ALA A 416 5.55 1.80 13.35
N TYR A 417 4.82 2.06 12.27
CA TYR A 417 4.72 1.13 11.15
C TYR A 417 6.03 1.04 10.37
N GLY A 418 6.69 2.17 10.13
CA GLY A 418 8.01 2.21 9.49
C GLY A 418 9.09 1.53 10.34
N PHE A 419 9.05 1.70 11.67
CA PHE A 419 9.97 1.02 12.59
C PHE A 419 9.76 -0.51 12.60
N ARG A 420 8.51 -0.98 12.55
CA ARG A 420 8.21 -2.42 12.41
C ARG A 420 8.72 -2.97 11.08
N ALA A 421 8.48 -2.26 9.98
CA ALA A 421 9.01 -2.63 8.68
C ALA A 421 10.55 -2.67 8.67
N ALA A 422 11.21 -1.73 9.35
CA ALA A 422 12.67 -1.70 9.45
C ALA A 422 13.20 -2.89 10.25
N ARG A 423 12.52 -3.28 11.34
CA ARG A 423 12.89 -4.48 12.11
C ARG A 423 12.81 -5.75 11.26
N TRP A 424 11.72 -5.92 10.51
CA TRP A 424 11.57 -7.02 9.56
C TRP A 424 12.72 -7.04 8.56
N ALA A 425 12.95 -5.93 7.86
CA ALA A 425 13.99 -5.88 6.83
C ALA A 425 15.39 -6.10 7.42
N LEU A 426 15.72 -5.46 8.55
CA LEU A 426 17.02 -5.62 9.19
C LEU A 426 17.28 -7.07 9.59
N ASN A 427 16.30 -7.72 10.22
CA ASN A 427 16.40 -9.11 10.66
C ASN A 427 16.49 -10.08 9.47
N THR A 428 15.56 -9.98 8.51
CA THR A 428 15.36 -11.01 7.48
C THR A 428 16.10 -10.76 6.16
N ILE A 429 16.37 -9.49 5.82
CA ILE A 429 16.92 -9.10 4.52
C ILE A 429 18.38 -8.62 4.63
N TYR A 430 18.74 -7.94 5.72
CA TYR A 430 20.07 -7.36 5.92
C TYR A 430 20.99 -8.18 6.82
N GLY A 431 20.51 -9.31 7.36
CA GLY A 431 21.33 -10.22 8.16
C GLY A 431 21.62 -9.73 9.58
N PHE A 432 20.79 -8.83 10.14
CA PHE A 432 20.89 -8.38 11.54
C PHE A 432 20.06 -9.24 12.48
N GLY A 433 19.78 -10.51 12.14
CA GLY A 433 18.91 -11.39 12.94
C GLY A 433 19.42 -11.68 14.36
N ASP A 434 20.72 -11.51 14.59
CA ASP A 434 21.38 -11.63 15.90
C ASP A 434 21.30 -10.35 16.76
N LYS A 435 20.93 -9.21 16.15
CA LYS A 435 20.94 -7.87 16.78
C LYS A 435 19.56 -7.23 16.84
N VAL A 436 18.69 -7.58 15.90
CA VAL A 436 17.37 -6.98 15.74
C VAL A 436 16.34 -8.08 15.86
N GLU A 437 15.62 -8.07 16.98
CA GLU A 437 14.49 -8.95 17.19
C GLU A 437 13.35 -8.64 16.21
N TRP A 438 12.83 -9.71 15.62
CA TRP A 438 11.70 -9.71 14.71
C TRP A 438 10.98 -11.05 14.82
N GLY A 439 9.66 -11.03 14.59
CA GLY A 439 8.82 -12.21 14.53
C GLY A 439 7.37 -11.82 14.28
N SER A 440 6.53 -12.80 14.01
CA SER A 440 5.08 -12.64 14.01
C SER A 440 4.49 -13.83 14.76
N GLY A 441 3.51 -13.58 15.63
CA GLY A 441 2.80 -14.65 16.33
C GLY A 441 1.64 -15.15 15.49
N SER A 442 1.48 -16.46 15.37
CA SER A 442 0.41 -17.09 14.60
C SER A 442 -0.47 -17.96 15.49
N LEU A 443 -1.77 -17.92 15.24
CA LEU A 443 -2.70 -18.89 15.80
C LEU A 443 -2.47 -20.24 15.10
N LEU A 444 -2.18 -21.28 15.88
CA LEU A 444 -2.03 -22.66 15.40
C LEU A 444 -3.35 -23.42 15.39
N SER A 445 -4.17 -23.24 16.42
CA SER A 445 -5.45 -23.93 16.55
C SER A 445 -6.43 -23.20 17.46
N ALA A 446 -7.72 -23.42 17.22
CA ALA A 446 -8.80 -23.09 18.13
C ALA A 446 -9.68 -24.33 18.31
N GLN A 447 -9.78 -24.84 19.53
CA GLN A 447 -10.50 -26.07 19.84
C GLN A 447 -11.53 -25.82 20.96
N PRO A 448 -12.79 -26.21 20.79
CA PRO A 448 -13.78 -26.09 21.85
C PRO A 448 -13.53 -27.14 22.95
N GLU A 449 -13.55 -26.69 24.20
CA GLU A 449 -13.54 -27.53 25.41
C GLU A 449 -14.71 -27.11 26.29
N GLY A 450 -15.86 -27.77 26.10
CA GLY A 450 -17.12 -27.34 26.72
C GLY A 450 -17.58 -26.00 26.15
N ASP A 451 -17.79 -25.02 27.02
CA ASP A 451 -18.18 -23.65 26.63
C ASP A 451 -16.97 -22.72 26.36
N VAL A 452 -15.74 -23.21 26.51
CA VAL A 452 -14.51 -22.44 26.30
C VAL A 452 -13.92 -22.77 24.93
N MET A 453 -13.38 -21.78 24.22
CA MET A 453 -12.50 -21.98 23.08
C MET A 453 -11.04 -21.90 23.53
N VAL A 454 -10.28 -22.98 23.35
CA VAL A 454 -8.84 -23.04 23.66
C VAL A 454 -8.05 -22.69 22.41
N LEU A 455 -7.38 -21.54 22.45
CA LEU A 455 -6.48 -21.06 21.41
C LEU A 455 -5.05 -21.51 21.72
N SER A 456 -4.30 -21.96 20.71
CA SER A 456 -2.87 -22.25 20.81
C SER A 456 -2.09 -21.45 19.78
N PHE A 457 -0.94 -20.90 20.19
CA PHE A 457 -0.07 -20.04 19.39
C PHE A 457 1.31 -20.69 19.22
N ASP A 458 2.01 -20.32 18.16
CA ASP A 458 3.39 -20.77 17.87
C ASP A 458 4.44 -20.11 18.77
N GLN A 459 4.10 -18.97 19.35
CA GLN A 459 4.92 -18.18 20.24
C GLN A 459 4.14 -17.84 21.51
N LYS A 460 4.87 -17.39 22.55
CA LYS A 460 4.22 -16.77 23.71
C LYS A 460 3.52 -15.50 23.25
N VAL A 461 2.29 -15.30 23.71
CA VAL A 461 1.53 -14.08 23.47
C VAL A 461 1.15 -13.47 24.81
N MET A 462 1.39 -12.17 24.98
CA MET A 462 0.97 -11.41 26.16
C MET A 462 0.89 -9.91 25.92
N PRO A 463 0.15 -9.16 26.77
CA PRO A 463 0.17 -7.70 26.76
C PRO A 463 1.57 -7.12 26.99
N ASP A 464 1.87 -6.02 26.33
CA ASP A 464 3.12 -5.25 26.48
C ASP A 464 3.23 -4.51 27.80
N ASP A 465 2.10 -4.23 28.46
CA ASP A 465 2.05 -3.71 29.82
C ASP A 465 2.17 -4.81 30.91
N HIS A 466 2.39 -6.07 30.49
CA HIS A 466 2.40 -7.27 31.33
C HIS A 466 1.11 -7.47 32.16
N SER A 467 0.00 -6.87 31.74
CA SER A 467 -1.32 -7.14 32.30
C SER A 467 -1.69 -8.60 32.13
N LYS A 468 -2.45 -9.13 33.10
CA LYS A 468 -3.09 -10.45 32.99
C LYS A 468 -4.45 -10.39 32.29
N VAL A 469 -4.93 -9.18 31.96
CA VAL A 469 -6.19 -8.97 31.27
C VAL A 469 -5.95 -9.04 29.77
N LEU A 470 -6.60 -10.00 29.13
CA LEU A 470 -6.54 -10.20 27.68
C LEU A 470 -7.77 -9.61 27.04
N GLU A 471 -7.58 -8.81 26.01
CA GLU A 471 -8.64 -8.03 25.38
C GLU A 471 -8.72 -8.28 23.88
N GLY A 472 -9.85 -7.94 23.27
CA GLY A 472 -10.01 -7.93 21.81
C GLY A 472 -10.56 -9.22 21.20
N PHE A 473 -11.01 -10.17 22.03
CA PHE A 473 -11.63 -11.40 21.58
C PHE A 473 -13.14 -11.25 21.43
N SER A 474 -13.68 -11.88 20.39
CA SER A 474 -15.11 -12.13 20.25
C SER A 474 -15.33 -13.61 19.96
N ILE A 475 -16.44 -14.16 20.46
CA ILE A 475 -16.76 -15.58 20.34
C ILE A 475 -18.21 -15.75 19.87
N ALA A 476 -18.47 -16.77 19.05
CA ALA A 476 -19.77 -17.09 18.51
C ALA A 476 -20.07 -18.59 18.59
N ASP A 477 -21.35 -18.91 18.73
CA ASP A 477 -21.90 -20.25 18.47
C ASP A 477 -22.29 -20.40 16.98
N ALA A 478 -22.99 -21.49 16.65
CA ALA A 478 -23.44 -21.78 15.29
C ALA A 478 -24.37 -20.71 14.67
N SER A 479 -24.90 -19.76 15.45
CA SER A 479 -25.68 -18.64 14.92
C SER A 479 -24.84 -17.62 14.15
N GLY A 480 -23.51 -17.61 14.37
CA GLY A 480 -22.60 -16.62 13.78
C GLY A 480 -22.68 -15.22 14.42
N LYS A 481 -23.41 -15.07 15.53
CA LYS A 481 -23.48 -13.82 16.30
C LYS A 481 -22.32 -13.74 17.29
N PHE A 482 -21.38 -12.83 17.05
CA PHE A 482 -20.19 -12.64 17.88
C PHE A 482 -20.44 -11.71 19.06
N TYR A 483 -20.16 -12.18 20.27
CA TYR A 483 -20.17 -11.36 21.48
C TYR A 483 -18.75 -11.08 21.96
N LEU A 484 -18.52 -9.96 22.66
CA LEU A 484 -17.31 -9.74 23.42
C LEU A 484 -17.04 -10.95 24.32
N ALA A 485 -15.80 -11.44 24.28
CA ALA A 485 -15.37 -12.59 25.04
C ALA A 485 -14.38 -12.18 26.13
N HIS A 486 -14.46 -12.88 27.25
CA HIS A 486 -13.44 -12.88 28.28
C HIS A 486 -12.33 -13.86 27.89
N ALA A 487 -11.10 -13.54 28.29
CA ALA A 487 -9.96 -14.40 28.02
C ALA A 487 -9.01 -14.50 29.23
N ALA A 488 -8.41 -15.67 29.41
CA ALA A 488 -7.41 -15.94 30.45
C ALA A 488 -6.38 -16.97 29.97
N TYR A 489 -5.21 -16.98 30.63
CA TYR A 489 -4.24 -18.05 30.44
C TYR A 489 -4.59 -19.29 31.27
N PRO A 490 -4.16 -20.49 30.82
CA PRO A 490 -4.09 -21.63 31.73
C PRO A 490 -3.16 -21.28 32.92
N ASN A 491 -3.56 -21.69 34.11
CA ASN A 491 -2.87 -21.39 35.34
C ASN A 491 -2.91 -22.55 36.35
N VAL A 492 -1.90 -22.63 37.21
CA VAL A 492 -1.85 -23.54 38.36
C VAL A 492 -1.62 -22.71 39.61
N ALA A 493 -2.56 -22.78 40.56
CA ALA A 493 -2.55 -21.97 41.77
C ALA A 493 -2.36 -20.45 41.50
N GLY A 494 -3.03 -19.92 40.47
CA GLY A 494 -3.00 -18.50 40.11
C GLY A 494 -1.73 -18.03 39.37
N LYS A 495 -0.79 -18.93 39.07
CA LYS A 495 0.39 -18.67 38.24
C LYS A 495 0.15 -19.19 36.83
N VAL A 496 0.38 -18.36 35.81
CA VAL A 496 0.27 -18.76 34.41
C VAL A 496 1.20 -19.94 34.14
N SER A 497 0.65 -21.03 33.60
CA SER A 497 1.40 -22.25 33.30
C SER A 497 1.87 -22.30 31.84
N ASP A 498 1.21 -21.58 30.94
CA ASP A 498 1.53 -21.60 29.51
C ASP A 498 1.06 -20.30 28.82
N PHE A 499 2.00 -19.50 28.31
CA PHE A 499 1.72 -18.26 27.57
C PHE A 499 1.49 -18.50 26.07
N THR A 500 1.60 -19.73 25.60
CA THR A 500 1.27 -20.11 24.21
C THR A 500 -0.20 -20.47 24.06
N LYS A 501 -0.99 -20.45 25.14
CA LYS A 501 -2.41 -20.80 25.14
C LYS A 501 -3.27 -19.69 25.71
N VAL A 502 -4.43 -19.46 25.12
CA VAL A 502 -5.43 -18.50 25.61
C VAL A 502 -6.80 -19.17 25.62
N TYR A 503 -7.50 -19.10 26.74
CA TYR A 503 -8.83 -19.66 26.92
C TYR A 503 -9.84 -18.53 26.78
N VAL A 504 -10.74 -18.64 25.80
CA VAL A 504 -11.71 -17.60 25.43
C VAL A 504 -13.12 -18.09 25.71
N TRP A 505 -13.95 -17.26 26.34
CA TRP A 505 -15.29 -17.65 26.77
C TRP A 505 -16.23 -16.44 26.85
N SER A 506 -17.54 -16.67 26.71
CA SER A 506 -18.59 -15.67 27.00
C SER A 506 -19.76 -16.34 27.72
N PRO A 507 -20.39 -15.69 28.72
CA PRO A 507 -21.59 -16.23 29.38
C PRO A 507 -22.75 -16.48 28.42
N LEU A 508 -22.76 -15.77 27.29
CA LEU A 508 -23.78 -15.83 26.25
C LEU A 508 -23.58 -16.96 25.23
N VAL A 509 -22.41 -17.59 25.21
CA VAL A 509 -22.04 -18.59 24.19
C VAL A 509 -21.70 -19.90 24.89
N LYS A 510 -22.63 -20.86 24.84
CA LYS A 510 -22.47 -22.16 25.53
C LYS A 510 -21.78 -23.22 24.68
N GLU A 511 -21.90 -23.12 23.36
CA GLU A 511 -21.31 -24.05 22.39
C GLU A 511 -20.49 -23.26 21.37
N PRO A 512 -19.28 -22.83 21.74
CA PRO A 512 -18.48 -21.96 20.88
C PRO A 512 -17.97 -22.72 19.65
N VAL A 513 -18.13 -22.11 18.48
CA VAL A 513 -17.62 -22.67 17.20
C VAL A 513 -16.59 -21.75 16.55
N ALA A 514 -16.55 -20.47 16.93
CA ALA A 514 -15.66 -19.50 16.30
C ALA A 514 -15.18 -18.40 17.25
N VAL A 515 -13.96 -17.93 17.02
CA VAL A 515 -13.35 -16.77 17.67
C VAL A 515 -12.78 -15.81 16.63
N ARG A 516 -12.90 -14.51 16.89
CA ARG A 516 -12.18 -13.44 16.18
C ARG A 516 -11.39 -12.61 17.17
N TYR A 517 -10.21 -12.14 16.75
CA TYR A 517 -9.32 -11.29 17.54
C TYR A 517 -8.99 -10.00 16.77
N ALA A 518 -9.05 -8.86 17.45
CA ALA A 518 -8.82 -7.53 16.88
C ALA A 518 -9.67 -7.24 15.63
N TRP A 519 -10.98 -7.52 15.74
CA TRP A 519 -11.94 -7.49 14.63
C TRP A 519 -12.93 -6.33 14.76
N ALA A 520 -12.58 -5.17 14.19
CA ALA A 520 -13.45 -4.00 14.11
C ALA A 520 -13.13 -3.08 12.92
N SER A 521 -14.04 -2.15 12.65
CA SER A 521 -13.94 -1.15 11.60
C SER A 521 -12.97 -0.01 11.94
N GLY A 522 -12.86 0.38 13.21
CA GLY A 522 -11.97 1.45 13.70
C GLY A 522 -11.22 1.04 14.97
N GLY A 523 -9.88 1.18 14.95
CA GLY A 523 -8.98 0.93 16.10
C GLY A 523 -9.44 -0.22 17.01
N PRO A 524 -9.47 -1.48 16.53
CA PRO A 524 -10.07 -2.58 17.27
C PRO A 524 -9.37 -2.80 18.62
N MET A 525 -10.11 -3.34 19.58
CA MET A 525 -9.51 -3.81 20.83
C MET A 525 -8.61 -5.00 20.52
N GLY A 526 -7.46 -5.04 21.17
CA GLY A 526 -6.51 -6.14 21.06
C GLY A 526 -5.19 -5.72 21.68
N ASN A 527 -4.68 -6.51 22.62
CA ASN A 527 -3.46 -6.21 23.34
C ASN A 527 -2.40 -7.32 23.27
N LEU A 528 -2.65 -8.42 22.55
CA LEU A 528 -1.66 -9.47 22.39
C LEU A 528 -0.45 -9.01 21.57
N LYS A 529 0.72 -9.18 22.17
CA LYS A 529 2.04 -9.03 21.55
C LYS A 529 2.83 -10.33 21.66
N VAL A 530 3.75 -10.56 20.74
CA VAL A 530 4.71 -11.68 20.81
C VAL A 530 5.66 -11.43 21.97
N ASP A 531 5.59 -12.29 22.98
CA ASP A 531 6.36 -12.23 24.23
C ASP A 531 6.32 -10.85 24.93
N GLY A 532 5.21 -10.12 24.79
CA GLY A 532 5.03 -8.79 25.40
C GLY A 532 5.79 -7.66 24.70
N ASN A 533 6.35 -7.89 23.52
CA ASN A 533 7.09 -6.85 22.80
C ASN A 533 6.14 -5.85 22.11
N GLU A 534 6.13 -4.59 22.55
CA GLU A 534 5.23 -3.53 22.02
C GLU A 534 5.23 -3.44 20.47
N TRP A 535 6.38 -3.67 19.84
CA TRP A 535 6.55 -3.59 18.38
C TRP A 535 6.16 -4.86 17.62
N LEU A 536 5.77 -5.96 18.30
CA LEU A 536 5.36 -7.23 17.68
C LEU A 536 3.90 -7.58 18.02
N PRO A 537 2.90 -6.81 17.56
CA PRO A 537 1.50 -7.20 17.72
C PRO A 537 1.20 -8.52 17.00
N VAL A 538 0.35 -9.34 17.61
CA VAL A 538 -0.20 -10.53 16.96
C VAL A 538 -1.18 -10.08 15.87
N PRO A 539 -1.05 -10.50 14.60
CA PRO A 539 -2.01 -10.17 13.55
C PRO A 539 -3.45 -10.49 13.96
N SER A 540 -4.40 -9.65 13.55
CA SER A 540 -5.82 -9.96 13.68
C SER A 540 -6.13 -11.28 12.97
N PHE A 541 -6.99 -12.11 13.57
CA PHE A 541 -7.36 -13.40 13.01
C PHE A 541 -8.83 -13.71 13.26
N ARG A 542 -9.32 -14.70 12.52
CA ARG A 542 -10.61 -15.35 12.71
C ARG A 542 -10.46 -16.87 12.54
N THR A 543 -11.36 -17.63 13.16
CA THR A 543 -11.40 -19.10 13.02
C THR A 543 -12.63 -19.57 12.24
N ASP A 544 -13.55 -18.68 11.93
CA ASP A 544 -14.71 -18.96 11.08
C ASP A 544 -14.40 -18.81 9.59
N THR A 545 -15.30 -19.36 8.77
CA THR A 545 -15.35 -19.17 7.32
C THR A 545 -16.56 -18.32 6.89
N TRP A 546 -17.15 -17.54 7.80
CA TRP A 546 -18.29 -16.68 7.50
C TRP A 546 -17.81 -15.39 6.83
N ASP A 547 -17.74 -15.44 5.50
CA ASP A 547 -17.25 -14.34 4.68
C ASP A 547 -18.24 -13.18 4.55
N TYR A 548 -17.68 -12.00 4.26
CA TYR A 548 -18.48 -10.85 3.86
C TYR A 548 -19.24 -11.18 2.57
N PRO A 549 -20.56 -10.91 2.50
CA PRO A 549 -21.32 -11.17 1.28
C PRO A 549 -20.82 -10.31 0.13
N GLU A 550 -20.24 -10.94 -0.88
CA GLU A 550 -19.76 -10.26 -2.09
C GLU A 550 -20.17 -11.01 -3.36
N SER A 551 -20.46 -10.26 -4.42
CA SER A 551 -20.65 -10.80 -5.76
C SER A 551 -19.33 -10.75 -6.53
N GLU A 552 -19.15 -11.77 -7.38
CA GLU A 552 -18.11 -11.78 -8.39
C GLU A 552 -18.39 -10.78 -9.52
N ASP A 553 -19.67 -10.44 -9.77
CA ASP A 553 -20.03 -9.38 -10.70
C ASP A 553 -19.66 -8.01 -10.10
N PRO A 554 -18.75 -7.24 -10.74
CA PRO A 554 -18.38 -5.90 -10.29
C PRO A 554 -19.54 -4.90 -10.22
N ALA A 555 -20.61 -5.11 -10.99
CA ALA A 555 -21.78 -4.25 -10.99
C ALA A 555 -22.78 -4.58 -9.87
N GLU A 556 -22.71 -5.77 -9.28
CA GLU A 556 -23.67 -6.23 -8.28
C GLU A 556 -23.19 -5.94 -6.86
N GLN A 557 -23.92 -5.09 -6.14
CA GLN A 557 -23.68 -4.80 -4.72
C GLN A 557 -24.58 -5.68 -3.83
N ILE A 558 -24.04 -6.77 -3.28
CA ILE A 558 -24.80 -7.62 -2.34
C ILE A 558 -25.08 -6.86 -1.04
N MET A 559 -24.06 -6.20 -0.49
CA MET A 559 -24.16 -5.41 0.74
C MET A 559 -24.52 -3.96 0.44
N ASP A 560 -25.82 -3.70 0.36
CA ASP A 560 -26.40 -2.37 0.17
C ASP A 560 -26.52 -1.59 1.51
N GLY A 561 -27.08 -0.37 1.44
CA GLY A 561 -27.31 0.45 2.63
C GLY A 561 -28.33 -0.14 3.61
N ALA A 562 -29.35 -0.85 3.12
CA ALA A 562 -30.41 -1.42 3.95
C ALA A 562 -29.90 -2.63 4.76
N LYS A 563 -29.16 -3.54 4.11
CA LYS A 563 -28.54 -4.69 4.78
C LYS A 563 -27.48 -4.25 5.78
N ARG A 564 -26.65 -3.27 5.44
CA ARG A 564 -25.69 -2.69 6.40
C ARG A 564 -26.40 -2.12 7.62
N LYS A 565 -27.47 -1.34 7.41
CA LYS A 565 -28.28 -0.81 8.51
C LYS A 565 -28.89 -1.92 9.38
N ALA A 566 -29.37 -3.01 8.77
CA ALA A 566 -29.90 -4.16 9.50
C ALA A 566 -28.83 -4.87 10.34
N LEU A 567 -27.63 -5.08 9.80
CA LEU A 567 -26.50 -5.63 10.56
C LEU A 567 -26.08 -4.72 11.71
N THR A 568 -26.04 -3.41 11.50
CA THR A 568 -25.74 -2.43 12.55
C THR A 568 -26.82 -2.45 13.64
N LEU A 569 -28.10 -2.58 13.28
CA LEU A 569 -29.18 -2.70 14.26
C LEU A 569 -29.04 -3.97 15.09
N ASP A 570 -28.87 -5.13 14.46
CA ASP A 570 -28.63 -6.40 15.18
C ASP A 570 -27.40 -6.31 16.09
N ALA A 571 -26.31 -5.70 15.63
CA ALA A 571 -25.11 -5.50 16.44
C ALA A 571 -25.36 -4.62 17.68
N ASN A 572 -26.15 -3.55 17.55
CA ASN A 572 -26.53 -2.71 18.67
C ASN A 572 -27.49 -3.41 19.65
N GLU A 573 -28.44 -4.20 19.14
CA GLU A 573 -29.32 -5.02 19.99
C GLU A 573 -28.53 -6.07 20.77
N ARG A 574 -27.53 -6.71 20.13
CA ARG A 574 -26.62 -7.65 20.79
C ARG A 574 -25.75 -6.98 21.85
N LEU A 575 -25.26 -5.77 21.58
CA LEU A 575 -24.51 -4.96 22.54
C LEU A 575 -25.34 -4.72 23.82
N GLU A 576 -26.57 -4.24 23.68
CA GLU A 576 -27.45 -3.97 24.81
C GLU A 576 -27.82 -5.26 25.56
N HIS A 577 -28.14 -6.33 24.83
CA HIS A 577 -28.40 -7.64 25.42
C HIS A 577 -27.20 -8.14 26.23
N ARG A 578 -25.99 -8.04 25.69
CA ARG A 578 -24.78 -8.44 26.42
C ARG A 578 -24.58 -7.64 27.68
N LYS A 579 -24.71 -6.32 27.63
CA LYS A 579 -24.53 -5.45 28.79
C LYS A 579 -25.51 -5.80 29.92
N GLN A 580 -26.77 -6.11 29.58
CA GLN A 580 -27.77 -6.54 30.55
C GLN A 580 -27.42 -7.88 31.19
N GLU A 581 -27.02 -8.88 30.39
CA GLU A 581 -26.67 -10.20 30.90
C GLU A 581 -25.37 -10.23 31.69
N GLU A 582 -24.35 -9.48 31.26
CA GLU A 582 -23.12 -9.30 32.04
C GLU A 582 -23.38 -8.61 33.37
N ALA A 583 -24.24 -7.58 33.41
CA ALA A 583 -24.63 -6.93 34.66
C ALA A 583 -25.36 -7.91 35.60
N ARG A 584 -26.24 -8.76 35.04
CA ARG A 584 -26.97 -9.79 35.79
C ARG A 584 -26.05 -10.86 36.36
N GLN A 585 -25.01 -11.25 35.62
CA GLN A 585 -24.10 -12.34 35.94
C GLN A 585 -22.73 -11.86 36.47
N ALA A 586 -22.59 -10.57 36.82
CA ALA A 586 -21.30 -9.95 37.11
C ALA A 586 -20.47 -10.70 38.19
N VAL A 587 -21.13 -11.16 39.26
CA VAL A 587 -20.48 -11.91 40.34
C VAL A 587 -19.96 -13.27 39.84
N GLU A 588 -20.74 -13.97 39.02
CA GLU A 588 -20.36 -15.27 38.45
C GLU A 588 -19.22 -15.10 37.46
N ILE A 589 -19.28 -14.09 36.59
CA ILE A 589 -18.22 -13.75 35.64
C ILE A 589 -16.91 -13.46 36.38
N LEU A 590 -16.94 -12.63 37.43
CA LEU A 590 -15.75 -12.31 38.22
C LEU A 590 -15.20 -13.53 38.97
N ALA A 591 -16.07 -14.42 39.47
CA ALA A 591 -15.65 -15.68 40.09
C ALA A 591 -15.00 -16.60 39.06
N ARG A 592 -15.61 -16.74 37.87
CA ARG A 592 -15.11 -17.56 36.77
C ARG A 592 -13.80 -17.03 36.21
N LEU A 593 -13.62 -15.72 36.06
CA LEU A 593 -12.36 -15.13 35.61
C LEU A 593 -11.17 -15.48 36.52
N LYS A 594 -11.41 -15.69 37.82
CA LYS A 594 -10.37 -16.12 38.77
C LYS A 594 -10.00 -17.60 38.61
N THR A 595 -10.91 -18.41 38.09
CA THR A 595 -10.76 -19.87 37.95
C THR A 595 -10.62 -20.33 36.50
N LEU A 596 -10.84 -19.45 35.52
CA LEU A 596 -10.75 -19.75 34.10
C LEU A 596 -9.31 -20.16 33.77
N GLY A 597 -9.16 -21.33 33.19
CA GLY A 597 -7.85 -21.92 32.92
C GLY A 597 -7.15 -22.51 34.14
N SER A 598 -7.75 -22.47 35.34
CA SER A 598 -7.15 -23.10 36.52
C SER A 598 -7.17 -24.61 36.41
N GLN A 599 -6.00 -25.23 36.45
CA GLN A 599 -5.83 -26.67 36.57
C GLN A 599 -5.56 -27.06 38.04
N PRO A 600 -6.02 -28.24 38.49
CA PRO A 600 -5.69 -28.75 39.82
C PRO A 600 -4.16 -28.90 39.94
N ALA A 601 -3.60 -28.52 41.10
CA ALA A 601 -2.19 -28.75 41.38
C ALA A 601 -1.94 -30.27 41.35
N LYS A 602 -1.01 -30.74 40.53
CA LYS A 602 -0.61 -32.16 40.53
C LYS A 602 -0.22 -32.53 41.96
N GLY A 603 -0.97 -33.45 42.57
CA GLY A 603 -0.77 -33.92 43.93
C GLY A 603 0.68 -34.35 44.11
N LYS A 604 1.32 -33.83 45.17
CA LYS A 604 2.61 -34.32 45.65
C LYS A 604 2.42 -35.61 46.42
#